data_AF-A0AAQ0LX38-F1
#
_entry.id   AF-A0AAQ0LX38-F1
#
_cell.length_a   1.000
_cell.length_b   1.000
_cell.length_c   1.000
_cell.angle_alpha   90.00
_cell.angle_beta   90.00
_cell.angle_gamma   90.00
#
_symmetry.space_group_name_H-M   'P 1'
#
loop_
_entity.id
_entity.type
_entity.pdbx_description
1 polymer ?
#
loop_
_entity_poly.entity_id
_entity_poly.type
_entity_poly.pdbx_seq_one_letter_code
_entity_poly.pdbx_strand_id
1 'polypeptide(L)'
;MKTFKKAKYEVLNDKNEIVISGNLLSEIIETTILNTFKFLESEKNLLSKIEKNYFSYYNVLATIYKSSDSLYWNNIEYIEMIHNNIQFLDSSRFIKFRKNTWELTDSKNQIKLSKNRNIFWKK
;
A
#
# COMPACT_ATOMS: atom_id res chain seq x y z
N MET A 1 -1.61 -26.47 21.66
CA MET A 1 -1.48 -24.99 21.64
C MET A 1 -1.99 -24.48 20.30
N LYS A 2 -2.94 -23.54 20.30
CA LYS A 2 -3.31 -22.81 19.07
C LYS A 2 -2.23 -21.77 18.80
N THR A 3 -1.45 -21.94 17.75
CA THR A 3 -0.46 -20.95 17.31
C THR A 3 -1.19 -19.83 16.58
N PHE A 4 -1.35 -18.68 17.24
CA PHE A 4 -1.80 -17.46 16.58
C PHE A 4 -0.68 -16.99 15.65
N LYS A 5 -0.80 -17.24 14.35
CA LYS A 5 0.11 -16.64 13.36
C LYS A 5 -0.23 -15.16 13.20
N LYS A 6 0.78 -14.29 13.35
CA LYS A 6 0.66 -12.85 13.14
C LYS A 6 0.20 -12.55 11.70
N ALA A 7 -0.60 -11.51 11.53
CA ALA A 7 -1.00 -11.03 10.21
C ALA A 7 0.25 -10.66 9.40
N LYS A 8 0.24 -10.97 8.11
CA LYS A 8 1.31 -10.58 7.18
C LYS A 8 0.76 -9.55 6.20
N TYR A 9 1.44 -8.42 6.09
CA TYR A 9 1.15 -7.33 5.17
C TYR A 9 2.14 -7.36 4.03
N GLU A 10 1.65 -7.11 2.83
CA GLU A 10 2.40 -7.19 1.60
C GLU A 10 2.04 -6.00 0.71
N VAL A 11 3.00 -5.56 -0.09
CA VAL A 11 2.79 -4.55 -1.13
C VAL A 11 3.13 -5.21 -2.46
N LEU A 12 2.22 -5.04 -3.40
CA LEU A 12 2.26 -5.60 -4.74
C LEU A 12 2.52 -4.46 -5.73
N ASN A 13 3.32 -4.71 -6.76
CA ASN A 13 3.44 -3.77 -7.89
C ASN A 13 2.29 -3.96 -8.91
N ASP A 14 2.35 -3.20 -10.01
CA ASP A 14 1.45 -3.27 -11.17
C ASP A 14 1.37 -4.66 -11.83
N LYS A 15 2.41 -5.50 -11.66
CA LYS A 15 2.48 -6.89 -12.11
C LYS A 15 1.98 -7.90 -11.09
N ASN A 16 1.43 -7.46 -9.95
CA ASN A 16 1.06 -8.29 -8.80
C ASN A 16 2.23 -9.07 -8.16
N GLU A 17 3.47 -8.61 -8.35
CA GLU A 17 4.65 -9.16 -7.69
C GLU A 17 4.81 -8.52 -6.31
N ILE A 18 5.18 -9.30 -5.31
CA ILE A 18 5.41 -8.79 -3.95
C ILE A 18 6.73 -8.02 -3.94
N VAL A 19 6.65 -6.72 -3.68
CA VAL A 19 7.83 -5.84 -3.58
C VAL A 19 8.26 -5.58 -2.14
N ILE A 20 7.31 -5.62 -1.19
CA ILE A 20 7.57 -5.44 0.24
C ILE A 20 6.68 -6.42 1.01
N SER A 21 7.20 -7.02 2.09
CA SER A 21 6.40 -7.85 2.99
C SER A 21 6.89 -7.77 4.43
N GLY A 22 5.97 -7.86 5.39
CA GLY A 22 6.29 -7.77 6.81
C GLY A 22 5.08 -8.02 7.71
N ASN A 23 5.28 -7.89 9.02
CA ASN A 23 4.25 -8.20 10.02
C ASN A 23 3.65 -6.95 10.67
N LEU A 24 4.28 -5.79 10.51
CA LEU A 24 3.81 -4.50 11.04
C LEU A 24 3.30 -3.64 9.88
N LEU A 25 2.09 -3.08 10.02
CA LEU A 25 1.50 -2.27 8.97
C LEU A 25 2.24 -0.95 8.80
N SER A 26 2.64 -0.31 9.90
CA SER A 26 3.36 0.96 9.90
C SER A 26 4.67 0.86 9.14
N GLU A 27 5.50 -0.16 9.42
CA GLU A 27 6.74 -0.42 8.69
C GLU A 27 6.52 -0.56 7.18
N ILE A 28 5.43 -1.22 6.78
CA ILE A 28 5.12 -1.44 5.35
C ILE A 28 4.69 -0.14 4.68
N ILE A 29 3.87 0.67 5.35
CA ILE A 29 3.47 2.00 4.87
C ILE A 29 4.71 2.91 4.74
N GLU A 30 5.54 2.98 5.79
CA GLU A 30 6.75 3.80 5.82
C GLU A 30 7.73 3.43 4.71
N THR A 31 8.02 2.13 4.58
CA THR A 31 8.94 1.63 3.56
C THR A 31 8.43 1.95 2.16
N THR A 32 7.12 1.82 1.93
CA THR A 32 6.51 2.16 0.64
C THR A 32 6.71 3.64 0.31
N ILE A 33 6.40 4.53 1.25
CA ILE A 33 6.51 5.98 1.04
C ILE A 33 7.97 6.40 0.87
N LEU A 34 8.88 5.85 1.66
CA LEU A 34 10.31 6.14 1.57
C LEU A 34 10.89 5.72 0.21
N ASN A 35 10.47 4.57 -0.32
CA ASN A 35 10.88 4.14 -1.65
C ASN A 35 10.38 5.10 -2.74
N THR A 36 9.16 5.61 -2.58
CA THR A 36 8.60 6.61 -3.49
C THR A 36 9.35 7.93 -3.43
N PHE A 37 9.75 8.39 -2.24
CA PHE A 37 10.62 9.58 -2.12
C PHE A 37 11.95 9.39 -2.85
N LYS A 38 12.64 8.26 -2.62
CA LYS A 38 13.91 7.97 -3.30
C LYS A 38 13.77 8.01 -4.82
N PHE A 39 12.69 7.45 -5.36
CA PHE A 39 12.39 7.48 -6.80
C PHE A 39 12.15 8.91 -7.31
N LEU A 40 11.30 9.66 -6.62
CA LEU A 40 10.98 11.03 -7.00
C LEU A 40 12.19 11.97 -6.89
N GLU A 41 13.14 11.68 -6.00
CA GLU A 41 14.41 12.39 -5.91
C GLU A 41 15.37 12.03 -7.04
N SER A 42 15.45 10.74 -7.40
CA SER A 42 16.39 10.25 -8.42
C SER A 42 16.00 10.60 -9.85
N GLU A 43 14.70 10.67 -10.15
CA GLU A 43 14.21 10.82 -11.53
C GLU A 43 13.85 12.26 -11.92
N LYS A 44 13.67 13.17 -10.95
CA LYS A 44 13.07 14.49 -11.23
C LYS A 44 14.08 15.61 -10.99
N ASN A 45 14.39 16.33 -12.06
CA ASN A 45 15.14 17.59 -12.00
C ASN A 45 14.32 18.67 -11.28
N LEU A 46 15.00 19.64 -10.66
CA LEU A 46 14.40 20.72 -9.84
C LEU A 46 13.23 21.45 -10.53
N LEU A 47 13.36 21.71 -11.84
CA LEU A 47 12.32 22.38 -12.64
C LEU A 47 11.03 21.56 -12.74
N SER A 48 11.14 20.26 -12.99
CA SER A 48 9.98 19.35 -13.05
C SER A 48 9.27 19.20 -11.71
N LYS A 49 10.00 19.40 -10.59
CA LYS A 49 9.42 19.40 -9.23
C LYS A 49 8.47 20.57 -9.01
N ILE A 50 8.77 21.73 -9.61
CA ILE A 50 7.97 22.96 -9.49
C ILE A 50 6.70 22.85 -10.36
N GLU A 51 6.83 22.40 -11.60
CA GLU A 51 5.72 22.40 -12.58
C GLU A 51 4.53 21.51 -12.20
N LYS A 52 4.77 20.39 -11.51
CA LYS A 52 3.70 19.43 -11.17
C LYS A 52 3.16 19.58 -9.76
N ASN A 53 3.54 20.61 -8.98
CA ASN A 53 3.20 20.73 -7.55
C ASN A 53 3.70 19.55 -6.69
N TYR A 54 4.88 18.97 -7.00
CA TYR A 54 5.40 17.82 -6.25
C TYR A 54 5.53 18.11 -4.76
N PHE A 55 5.82 19.35 -4.37
CA PHE A 55 5.88 19.75 -2.96
C PHE A 55 4.62 19.37 -2.18
N SER A 56 3.44 19.64 -2.71
CA SER A 56 2.17 19.28 -2.06
C SER A 56 2.00 17.77 -1.94
N TYR A 57 2.33 17.02 -3.00
CA TYR A 57 2.28 15.56 -2.97
C TYR A 57 3.26 14.96 -1.96
N TYR A 58 4.49 15.47 -1.92
CA TYR A 58 5.50 15.12 -0.93
C TYR A 58 5.01 15.37 0.49
N ASN A 59 4.40 16.52 0.76
CA ASN A 59 3.89 16.83 2.09
C ASN A 59 2.79 15.85 2.52
N VAL A 60 1.85 15.51 1.63
CA VAL A 60 0.80 14.53 1.95
C VAL A 60 1.41 13.17 2.24
N LEU A 61 2.34 12.69 1.40
CA LEU A 61 3.06 11.44 1.66
C LEU A 61 3.84 11.49 2.98
N ALA A 62 4.48 12.60 3.29
CA ALA A 62 5.25 12.78 4.53
C ALA A 62 4.34 12.76 5.77
N THR A 63 3.13 13.31 5.67
CA THR A 63 2.11 13.19 6.71
C THR A 63 1.72 11.73 6.93
N ILE A 64 1.46 10.95 5.86
CA ILE A 64 1.16 9.52 5.98
C ILE A 64 2.33 8.78 6.63
N TYR A 65 3.56 9.03 6.18
CA TYR A 65 4.77 8.45 6.78
C TYR A 65 4.86 8.74 8.28
N LYS A 66 4.70 10.01 8.69
CA LYS A 66 4.80 10.41 10.11
C LYS A 66 3.69 9.86 10.99
N SER A 67 2.53 9.56 10.41
CA SER A 67 1.34 9.06 11.12
C SER A 67 1.14 7.56 10.96
N SER A 68 2.08 6.85 10.32
CA SER A 68 2.04 5.42 10.01
C SER A 68 1.59 4.55 11.19
N ASP A 69 2.09 4.82 12.39
CA ASP A 69 1.78 4.08 13.62
C ASP A 69 0.33 4.25 14.09
N SER A 70 -0.35 5.32 13.64
CA SER A 70 -1.76 5.59 13.94
C SER A 70 -2.70 5.12 12.83
N LEU A 71 -2.19 4.58 11.73
CA LEU A 71 -2.98 4.12 10.59
C LEU A 71 -3.31 2.64 10.75
N TYR A 72 -4.58 2.32 10.50
CA TYR A 72 -5.11 0.97 10.55
C TYR A 72 -5.38 0.44 9.16
N TRP A 73 -5.65 -0.86 9.06
CA TRP A 73 -5.96 -1.51 7.78
C TRP A 73 -7.13 -0.83 7.03
N ASN A 74 -8.08 -0.24 7.76
CA ASN A 74 -9.21 0.48 7.17
C ASN A 74 -8.80 1.76 6.43
N ASN A 75 -7.59 2.29 6.67
CA ASN A 75 -7.07 3.47 6.00
C ASN A 75 -6.39 3.15 4.66
N ILE A 76 -6.13 1.87 4.36
CA ILE A 76 -5.26 1.46 3.26
C ILE A 76 -5.75 1.89 1.90
N GLU A 77 -7.04 1.79 1.62
CA GLU A 77 -7.60 2.22 0.33
C GLU A 77 -7.34 3.72 0.08
N TYR A 78 -7.44 4.54 1.13
CA TYR A 78 -7.14 5.97 1.04
C TYR A 78 -5.65 6.23 0.83
N ILE A 79 -4.78 5.46 1.50
CA ILE A 79 -3.33 5.53 1.30
C ILE A 79 -2.96 5.15 -0.13
N GLU A 80 -3.53 4.06 -0.66
CA GLU A 80 -3.34 3.64 -2.05
C GLU A 80 -3.79 4.72 -3.03
N MET A 81 -4.95 5.33 -2.79
CA MET A 81 -5.48 6.40 -3.64
C MET A 81 -4.54 7.62 -3.66
N ILE A 82 -4.03 8.04 -2.49
CA ILE A 82 -3.08 9.15 -2.42
C ILE A 82 -1.78 8.78 -3.12
N HIS A 83 -1.22 7.62 -2.80
CA HIS A 83 0.05 7.17 -3.32
C HIS A 83 0.00 6.97 -4.83
N ASN A 84 -1.06 6.36 -5.36
CA ASN A 84 -1.19 6.05 -6.78
C ASN A 84 -1.76 7.23 -7.57
N ASN A 85 -1.17 8.41 -7.39
CA ASN A 85 -1.62 9.61 -8.08
C ASN A 85 -0.93 9.74 -9.45
N ILE A 86 -1.71 9.56 -10.52
CA ILE A 86 -1.27 9.59 -11.93
C ILE A 86 -0.60 10.91 -12.35
N GLN A 87 -0.87 12.02 -11.64
CA GLN A 87 -0.23 13.30 -11.95
C GLN A 87 1.27 13.29 -11.59
N PHE A 88 1.63 12.54 -10.55
CA PHE A 88 2.96 12.52 -9.94
C PHE A 88 3.74 11.22 -10.20
N LEU A 89 3.04 10.10 -10.40
CA LEU A 89 3.64 8.78 -10.63
C LEU A 89 3.07 8.12 -11.88
N ASP A 90 3.95 7.48 -12.64
CA ASP A 90 3.55 6.61 -13.74
C ASP A 90 2.84 5.36 -13.19
N SER A 91 1.86 4.84 -13.94
CA SER A 91 1.05 3.68 -13.52
C SER A 91 1.88 2.42 -13.24
N SER A 92 3.05 2.29 -13.87
CA SER A 92 4.00 1.20 -13.60
C SER A 92 4.64 1.28 -12.20
N ARG A 93 4.42 2.37 -11.47
CA ARG A 93 4.86 2.57 -10.08
C ARG A 93 3.72 2.45 -9.08
N PHE A 94 2.50 2.17 -9.55
CA PHE A 94 1.38 1.99 -8.65
C PHE A 94 1.57 0.73 -7.82
N ILE A 95 1.08 0.81 -6.59
CA ILE A 95 1.20 -0.26 -5.62
C ILE A 95 -0.16 -0.63 -5.05
N LYS A 96 -0.24 -1.85 -4.54
CA LYS A 96 -1.43 -2.35 -3.87
C LYS A 96 -1.05 -3.10 -2.60
N PHE A 97 -1.62 -2.72 -1.48
CA PHE A 97 -1.45 -3.41 -0.22
C PHE A 97 -2.33 -4.65 -0.20
N ARG A 98 -1.82 -5.69 0.45
CA ARG A 98 -2.51 -6.95 0.72
C ARG A 98 -2.29 -7.33 2.17
N LYS A 99 -3.38 -7.69 2.85
CA LYS A 99 -3.35 -8.30 4.17
C LYS A 99 -3.66 -9.78 4.02
N ASN A 100 -2.69 -10.63 4.33
CA ASN A 100 -2.92 -12.06 4.42
C ASN A 100 -3.38 -12.39 5.84
N THR A 101 -4.68 -12.58 6.00
CA THR A 101 -5.26 -13.22 7.19
C THR A 101 -5.52 -14.69 6.86
N TRP A 102 -4.94 -15.60 7.64
CA TRP A 102 -5.30 -17.02 7.57
C TRP A 102 -6.51 -17.25 8.47
N GLU A 103 -7.61 -17.72 7.89
CA GLU A 103 -8.72 -18.26 8.66
C GLU A 103 -8.40 -19.71 9.03
N LEU A 104 -8.44 -20.03 10.33
CA LEU A 104 -8.49 -21.41 10.79
C LEU A 104 -9.84 -21.97 10.34
N THR A 105 -9.86 -22.71 9.24
CA THR A 105 -11.03 -23.52 8.87
C THR A 105 -11.09 -24.70 9.83
N ASP A 106 -12.10 -24.71 10.70
CA ASP A 106 -12.40 -25.90 11.49
C ASP A 106 -12.93 -26.96 10.53
N SER A 107 -12.15 -28.02 10.33
CA SER A 107 -12.43 -29.12 9.39
C SER A 107 -13.82 -29.78 9.56
N LYS A 108 -14.53 -29.50 10.67
CA LYS A 108 -15.85 -30.05 10.97
C LYS A 108 -17.03 -29.22 10.48
N ASN A 109 -16.85 -27.93 10.18
CA ASN A 109 -17.93 -27.08 9.67
C ASN A 109 -17.51 -26.44 8.35
N GLN A 110 -17.89 -27.09 7.24
CA GLN A 110 -17.85 -26.47 5.91
C GLN A 110 -18.81 -25.28 5.88
N ILE A 111 -18.35 -24.11 6.32
CA ILE A 111 -19.01 -22.84 5.99
C ILE A 111 -18.12 -22.14 4.97
N LYS A 112 -18.39 -22.44 3.70
CA LYS A 112 -18.06 -21.52 2.60
C LYS A 112 -18.90 -20.27 2.79
N LEU A 113 -18.28 -19.09 2.76
CA LEU A 113 -18.79 -17.78 2.33
C LEU A 113 -17.69 -16.76 2.70
N SER A 114 -17.14 -15.89 1.86
CA SER A 114 -17.30 -15.59 0.44
C SER A 114 -16.05 -14.82 0.01
N LYS A 115 -15.48 -15.12 -1.17
CA LYS A 115 -14.59 -14.16 -1.86
C LYS A 115 -15.39 -12.87 -2.02
N ASN A 116 -15.05 -11.80 -1.30
CA ASN A 116 -15.49 -10.47 -1.69
C ASN A 116 -14.79 -10.13 -3.02
N ARG A 117 -15.46 -10.55 -4.09
CA ARG A 117 -15.36 -9.94 -5.40
C ARG A 117 -15.86 -8.52 -5.22
N ASN A 118 -14.98 -7.56 -5.46
CA ASN A 118 -15.31 -6.35 -6.19
C ASN A 118 -14.03 -5.90 -6.90
N ILE A 119 -13.72 -6.64 -7.96
CA ILE A 119 -12.94 -6.11 -9.07
C ILE A 119 -13.93 -5.23 -9.83
N PHE A 120 -13.87 -3.92 -9.61
CA PHE A 120 -14.40 -2.95 -10.54
C PHE A 120 -13.25 -2.02 -10.91
N TRP A 121 -12.60 -2.33 -12.04
CA TRP A 121 -11.93 -1.31 -12.80
C TRP A 121 -13.03 -0.50 -13.50
N LYS A 122 -13.20 0.77 -13.14
CA LYS A 122 -13.94 1.70 -13.99
C LYS A 122 -13.03 2.04 -15.19
N LYS A 123 -13.59 1.89 -16.39
CA LYS A 123 -13.03 2.39 -17.65
C LYS A 123 -12.89 3.90 -17.63
#